data_AF-A0A0A9X587-F1
#
_entry.id   AF-A0A0A9X587-F1
#
_cell.length_a   1.000
_cell.length_b   1.000
_cell.length_c   1.000
_cell.angle_alpha   90.00
_cell.angle_beta   90.00
_cell.angle_gamma   90.00
#
_symmetry.space_group_name_H-M   'P 1'
#
loop_
_entity.id
_entity.type
_entity.pdbx_description
1 polymer ?
#
loop_
_entity_poly.entity_id
_entity_poly.type
_entity_poly.pdbx_seq_one_letter_code
_entity_poly.pdbx_strand_id
1 'polypeptide(L)'
;PEEWGWVRSGKELQPIQTAKDVAPLALLKMISCACKKGCGGACSCVKVGLKCSPICKHCYGSQCSNCLEIVVDEEMTEEERLEQALEPQEEAQEVDSTYLPPRPPTPTERPSKRLRRR
;
A
#
# COMPACT_ATOMS: atom_id res chain seq x y z
N PRO A 1 15.61 19.43 1.61
CA PRO A 1 15.39 17.99 1.32
C PRO A 1 15.27 17.14 2.59
N GLU A 2 16.04 17.43 3.65
CA GLU A 2 15.99 16.64 4.89
C GLU A 2 14.62 16.69 5.60
N GLU A 3 13.91 17.81 5.51
CA GLU A 3 12.51 17.96 5.99
C GLU A 3 11.48 17.18 5.15
N TRP A 4 11.89 16.55 4.05
CA TRP A 4 11.01 15.91 3.07
C TRP A 4 11.38 14.44 2.84
N GLY A 5 11.74 13.73 3.92
CA GLY A 5 12.00 12.29 3.87
C GLY A 5 13.39 11.90 3.36
N TRP A 6 14.39 12.78 3.53
CA TRP A 6 15.78 12.49 3.19
C TRP A 6 16.67 12.59 4.42
N VAL A 7 17.69 11.76 4.51
CA VAL A 7 18.72 11.82 5.56
C VAL A 7 20.09 12.05 4.94
N ARG A 8 20.88 12.95 5.54
CA ARG A 8 22.24 13.24 5.06
C ARG A 8 23.23 12.22 5.61
N SER A 9 23.90 11.51 4.71
CA SER A 9 25.02 10.62 5.01
C SER A 9 26.30 11.23 4.43
N GLY A 10 26.94 12.11 5.20
CA GLY A 10 28.12 12.85 4.76
C GLY A 10 27.82 13.87 3.66
N LYS A 11 28.34 13.66 2.46
CA LYS A 11 28.07 14.52 1.28
C LYS A 11 26.85 14.07 0.47
N GLU A 12 26.30 12.90 0.78
CA GLU A 12 25.20 12.30 0.03
C GLU A 12 23.88 12.42 0.80
N LEU A 13 22.77 12.47 0.06
CA LEU A 13 21.42 12.37 0.59
C LEU A 13 20.89 10.97 0.31
N GLN A 14 20.27 10.35 1.31
CA GLN A 14 19.65 9.04 1.21
C GLN A 14 18.16 9.15 1.54
N PRO A 15 17.27 8.48 0.80
CA PRO A 15 15.85 8.50 1.13
C PRO A 15 15.62 7.73 2.43
N ILE A 16 14.72 8.23 3.27
CA ILE A 16 14.28 7.53 4.48
C ILE A 16 13.33 6.41 4.05
N GLN A 17 13.67 5.17 4.38
CA GLN A 17 12.81 4.02 4.09
C GLN A 17 11.65 3.98 5.10
N THR A 18 10.43 3.75 4.58
CA THR A 18 9.25 3.50 5.39
C THR A 18 9.08 2.01 5.64
N ALA A 19 8.63 1.65 6.84
CA ALA A 19 8.18 0.29 7.17
C ALA A 19 6.67 0.10 6.92
N LYS A 20 5.95 1.19 6.59
CA LYS A 20 4.54 1.11 6.22
C LYS A 20 4.38 0.37 4.90
N ASP A 21 3.26 -0.32 4.75
CA ASP A 21 2.91 -0.97 3.50
C ASP A 21 2.86 0.05 2.35
N VAL A 22 3.21 -0.43 1.15
CA VAL A 22 3.25 0.39 -0.08
C VAL A 22 1.87 0.97 -0.40
N ALA A 23 0.81 0.24 -0.07
CA ALA A 23 -0.57 0.66 -0.22
C ALA A 23 -1.49 -0.16 0.72
N PRO A 24 -2.67 0.34 1.08
CA PRO A 24 -3.67 -0.44 1.81
C PRO A 24 -4.01 -1.74 1.07
N LEU A 25 -4.15 -2.83 1.82
CA LEU A 25 -4.43 -4.17 1.25
C LEU A 25 -5.70 -4.19 0.40
N ALA A 26 -6.72 -3.42 0.75
CA ALA A 26 -7.94 -3.29 -0.03
C ALA A 26 -7.66 -2.78 -1.46
N LEU A 27 -6.75 -1.80 -1.60
CA LEU A 27 -6.36 -1.26 -2.90
C LEU A 27 -5.57 -2.26 -3.73
N LEU A 28 -4.69 -3.05 -3.09
CA LEU A 28 -3.94 -4.11 -3.77
C LEU A 28 -4.83 -5.27 -4.24
N LYS A 29 -5.94 -5.53 -3.54
CA LYS A 29 -6.94 -6.55 -3.92
C LYS A 29 -7.88 -6.10 -5.04
N MET A 30 -7.94 -4.80 -5.34
CA MET A 30 -8.75 -4.27 -6.44
C MET A 30 -8.04 -4.44 -7.78
N ILE A 31 -8.39 -5.51 -8.50
CA ILE A 31 -7.82 -5.78 -9.81
C ILE A 31 -8.90 -5.78 -10.90
N SER A 32 -8.56 -5.19 -12.06
CA SER A 32 -9.40 -5.22 -13.25
C SER A 32 -8.78 -6.13 -14.30
N CYS A 33 -9.62 -6.86 -15.02
CA CYS A 33 -9.20 -7.65 -16.16
C CYS A 33 -9.54 -6.95 -17.47
N ALA A 34 -8.84 -7.35 -18.53
CA ALA A 34 -9.13 -6.97 -19.92
C ALA A 34 -9.93 -8.06 -20.65
N CYS A 35 -10.66 -8.91 -19.93
CA CYS A 35 -11.48 -9.97 -20.53
C CYS A 35 -12.50 -9.35 -21.48
N LYS A 36 -12.58 -9.84 -22.72
CA LYS A 36 -13.52 -9.33 -23.74
C LYS A 36 -14.94 -9.91 -23.61
N LYS A 37 -15.04 -11.07 -22.96
CA LYS A 37 -16.24 -11.83 -22.65
C LYS A 37 -16.06 -12.39 -21.24
N GLY A 38 -17.14 -12.75 -20.55
CA GLY A 38 -17.21 -13.09 -19.11
C GLY A 38 -15.95 -13.71 -18.47
N CYS A 39 -15.76 -13.42 -17.18
CA CYS A 39 -14.57 -13.79 -16.44
C CYS A 39 -14.58 -15.25 -15.96
N GLY A 40 -14.14 -16.16 -16.84
CA GLY A 40 -13.90 -17.58 -16.51
C GLY A 40 -12.41 -17.88 -16.19
N GLY A 41 -11.99 -19.14 -16.35
CA GLY A 41 -10.63 -19.60 -16.00
C GLY A 41 -9.47 -18.91 -16.74
N ALA A 42 -9.74 -18.26 -17.88
CA ALA A 42 -8.72 -17.46 -18.58
C ALA A 42 -8.51 -16.05 -17.99
N CYS A 43 -9.42 -15.58 -17.13
CA CYS A 43 -9.36 -14.26 -16.53
C CYS A 43 -8.13 -14.11 -15.63
N SER A 44 -7.38 -13.02 -15.81
CA SER A 44 -6.21 -12.73 -14.98
C SER A 44 -6.57 -12.63 -13.50
N CYS A 45 -7.76 -12.12 -13.17
CA CYS A 45 -8.22 -12.03 -11.80
C CYS A 45 -8.43 -13.41 -11.17
N VAL A 46 -9.10 -14.31 -11.90
CA VAL A 46 -9.34 -15.68 -11.45
C VAL A 46 -8.02 -16.42 -11.26
N LYS A 47 -7.05 -16.25 -12.16
CA LYS A 47 -5.74 -16.91 -12.08
C LYS A 47 -4.95 -16.55 -10.83
N VAL A 48 -5.10 -15.33 -10.33
CA VAL A 48 -4.45 -14.88 -9.09
C VAL A 48 -5.35 -15.07 -7.86
N GLY A 49 -6.50 -15.75 -8.00
CA GLY A 49 -7.42 -16.02 -6.91
C GLY A 49 -8.20 -14.82 -6.40
N LEU A 50 -8.31 -13.76 -7.21
CA LEU A 50 -8.98 -12.52 -6.83
C LEU A 50 -10.26 -12.31 -7.63
N LYS A 51 -11.22 -11.61 -7.01
CA LYS A 51 -12.43 -11.15 -7.68
C LYS A 51 -12.13 -9.95 -8.56
N CYS A 52 -12.86 -9.86 -9.65
CA CYS A 52 -12.84 -8.72 -10.55
C CYS A 52 -13.47 -7.50 -9.88
N SER A 53 -12.81 -6.35 -9.98
CA SER A 53 -13.44 -5.08 -9.63
C SER A 53 -14.51 -4.68 -10.66
N PRO A 54 -15.44 -3.78 -10.29
CA PRO A 54 -16.44 -3.23 -11.22
C PRO A 54 -15.81 -2.52 -12.45
N ILE A 55 -14.55 -2.11 -12.34
CA ILE A 55 -13.79 -1.39 -13.38
C ILE A 55 -13.31 -2.34 -14.51
N CYS A 56 -13.64 -3.63 -14.46
CA CYS A 56 -13.32 -4.56 -15.55
C CYS A 56 -13.79 -4.05 -16.91
N LYS A 57 -12.83 -3.96 -17.85
CA LYS A 57 -12.95 -3.18 -19.10
C LYS A 57 -14.21 -3.45 -19.93
N HIS A 58 -14.63 -4.71 -20.01
CA HIS A 58 -15.80 -5.10 -20.81
C HIS A 58 -16.94 -5.68 -19.98
N CYS A 59 -16.68 -6.08 -18.73
CA CYS A 59 -17.70 -6.70 -17.90
C CYS A 59 -18.47 -5.69 -17.05
N TYR A 60 -17.90 -4.52 -16.77
CA TYR A 60 -18.51 -3.41 -16.00
C TYR A 60 -19.16 -3.86 -14.68
N GLY A 61 -18.60 -4.90 -14.04
CA GLY A 61 -19.19 -5.57 -12.89
C GLY A 61 -20.45 -6.41 -13.18
N SER A 62 -21.36 -5.95 -14.03
CA SER A 62 -22.69 -6.56 -14.21
C SER A 62 -22.71 -7.87 -15.00
N GLN A 63 -21.89 -8.00 -16.04
CA GLN A 63 -21.80 -9.23 -16.85
C GLN A 63 -20.59 -10.10 -16.43
N CYS A 64 -19.95 -9.74 -15.33
CA CYS A 64 -18.78 -10.43 -14.83
C CYS A 64 -19.17 -11.60 -13.93
N SER A 65 -18.96 -12.84 -14.38
CA SER A 65 -19.11 -14.04 -13.54
C SER A 65 -18.15 -14.11 -12.34
N ASN A 66 -17.15 -13.23 -12.29
CA ASN A 66 -16.17 -13.15 -11.20
C ASN A 66 -16.20 -11.79 -10.48
N CYS A 67 -17.31 -11.04 -10.54
CA CYS A 67 -17.41 -9.74 -9.88
C CYS A 67 -17.24 -9.88 -8.36
N LEU A 68 -16.73 -8.81 -7.73
CA LEU A 68 -16.94 -8.56 -6.31
C LEU A 68 -18.43 -8.32 -6.06
N GLU A 69 -19.03 -9.04 -5.11
CA GLU A 69 -20.37 -8.73 -4.63
C GLU A 69 -20.27 -7.49 -3.75
N ILE A 70 -20.85 -6.39 -4.21
CA ILE A 70 -21.03 -5.20 -3.39
C ILE A 70 -22.42 -5.35 -2.79
N VAL A 71 -22.48 -5.65 -1.50
CA VAL A 71 -23.73 -5.62 -0.76
C VAL A 71 -24.08 -4.14 -0.58
N VAL A 72 -24.94 -3.62 -1.44
CA VAL A 72 -25.62 -2.36 -1.22
C VAL A 72 -26.89 -2.69 -0.46
N ASP A 73 -26.92 -2.34 0.81
CA ASP A 73 -28.14 -2.41 1.59
C ASP A 73 -29.05 -1.27 1.12
N GLU A 74 -30.08 -1.61 0.34
CA GLU A 74 -31.02 -0.64 -0.25
C GLU A 74 -31.90 0.02 0.83
N GLU A 75 -31.96 -0.57 2.03
CA GLU A 75 -32.69 -0.02 3.18
C GLU A 75 -31.85 0.97 4.00
N MET A 76 -30.55 1.10 3.69
CA MET A 76 -29.66 2.04 4.37
C MET A 76 -29.94 3.48 3.95
N THR A 77 -30.25 4.30 4.92
CA THR A 77 -30.50 5.73 4.74
C THR A 77 -29.22 6.47 4.29
N GLU A 78 -29.39 7.64 3.66
CA GLU A 78 -28.25 8.47 3.26
C GLU A 78 -27.38 8.89 4.47
N GLU A 79 -28.01 9.03 5.63
CA GLU A 79 -27.37 9.33 6.91
C GLU A 79 -26.47 8.17 7.36
N GLU A 80 -26.97 6.93 7.35
CA GLU A 80 -26.19 5.73 7.70
C GLU A 80 -25.03 5.48 6.70
N ARG A 81 -25.23 5.78 5.42
CA ARG A 81 -24.16 5.71 4.40
C ARG A 81 -23.05 6.73 4.65
N LEU A 82 -23.41 7.94 5.08
CA LEU A 82 -22.44 8.98 5.45
C LEU A 82 -21.71 8.62 6.73
N GLU A 83 -22.40 8.05 7.71
CA GLU A 83 -21.79 7.56 8.95
C GLU A 83 -20.74 6.48 8.66
N GLN A 84 -21.06 5.46 7.86
CA GLN A 84 -20.09 4.44 7.45
C GLN A 84 -18.91 4.99 6.63
N ALA A 85 -19.14 6.00 5.79
CA ALA A 85 -18.06 6.65 5.03
C ALA A 85 -17.17 7.55 5.90
N LEU A 86 -17.69 8.00 7.05
CA LEU A 86 -17.00 8.83 8.04
C LEU A 86 -16.47 8.02 9.21
N GLU A 87 -16.82 6.73 9.33
CA GLU A 87 -16.20 5.80 10.26
C GLU A 87 -14.68 5.86 10.04
N PRO A 88 -13.92 6.38 11.01
CA PRO A 88 -12.47 6.28 10.96
C PRO A 88 -12.17 4.78 10.92
N GLN A 89 -11.42 4.33 9.91
CA GLN A 89 -10.70 3.08 10.06
C GLN A 89 -9.74 3.30 11.24
N GLU A 90 -10.16 2.96 12.46
CA GLU A 90 -9.29 2.87 13.63
C GLU A 90 -8.35 1.68 13.44
N GLU A 91 -7.46 1.79 12.45
CA GLU A 91 -6.07 1.38 12.58
C GLU A 91 -5.26 2.68 12.76
N ALA A 92 -5.63 3.47 13.78
CA ALA A 92 -4.63 4.27 14.44
C ALA A 92 -3.65 3.26 15.03
N GLN A 93 -2.51 3.06 14.35
CA GLN A 93 -1.34 2.44 14.93
C GLN A 93 -1.19 3.08 16.31
N GLU A 94 -1.37 2.30 17.40
CA GLU A 94 -0.99 2.75 18.73
C GLU A 94 0.44 3.27 18.58
N VAL A 95 0.59 4.59 18.65
CA VAL A 95 1.91 5.22 18.71
C VAL A 95 2.43 4.86 20.08
N ASP A 96 3.11 3.72 20.15
CA ASP A 96 3.87 3.30 21.32
C ASP A 96 4.83 4.45 21.67
N SER A 97 4.45 5.16 22.73
CA SER A 97 5.14 6.31 23.32
C SER A 97 6.59 5.98 23.73
N THR A 98 6.99 4.71 23.65
CA THR A 98 8.36 4.26 23.94
C THR A 98 9.31 4.24 22.73
N TYR A 99 8.84 4.53 21.50
CA TYR A 99 9.74 4.59 20.34
C TYR A 99 10.72 5.77 20.42
N LEU A 100 11.89 5.53 20.99
CA LEU A 100 13.06 6.36 20.73
C LEU A 100 13.68 5.96 19.37
N PRO A 101 13.87 6.91 18.45
CA PRO A 101 14.58 6.61 17.21
C PRO A 101 16.00 6.11 17.52
N PRO A 102 16.53 5.16 16.73
CA PRO A 102 17.86 4.61 16.95
C PRO A 102 18.90 5.73 16.92
N ARG A 103 19.73 5.78 17.98
CA ARG A 103 20.82 6.76 18.09
C ARG A 103 21.74 6.60 16.88
N PRO A 104 22.10 7.70 16.18
CA PRO A 104 22.97 7.61 15.01
C PRO A 104 24.28 6.90 15.39
N PRO A 105 24.80 6.01 14.52
CA PRO A 105 26.04 5.30 14.80
C PRO A 105 27.15 6.33 15.03
N THR A 106 27.79 6.25 16.19
CA THR A 106 28.96 7.08 16.49
C THR A 106 30.02 6.82 15.43
N PRO A 107 30.69 7.86 14.89
CA PRO A 107 31.73 7.65 13.90
C PRO A 107 32.83 6.79 14.51
N THR A 108 32.88 5.51 14.11
CA THR A 108 34.00 4.64 14.44
C THR A 108 35.21 5.20 13.71
N GLU A 109 36.21 5.63 14.48
CA GLU A 109 37.51 6.05 13.95
C GLU A 109 38.03 4.97 13.00
N ARG A 110 38.11 5.32 11.72
CA ARG A 110 38.61 4.41 10.68
C ARG A 110 40.12 4.25 10.92
N PRO A 111 40.64 3.03 11.13
CA PRO A 111 42.07 2.86 11.37
C PRO A 111 42.87 3.37 10.16
N SER A 112 43.82 4.24 10.45
CA SER A 112 44.66 4.93 9.48
C SER A 112 45.38 3.90 8.60
N LYS A 113 44.92 3.76 7.35
CA LYS A 113 45.62 2.93 6.35
C LYS A 113 46.93 3.64 6.03
N ARG A 114 48.03 3.21 6.69
CA ARG A 114 49.39 3.59 6.30
C ARG A 114 49.58 3.23 4.84
N LEU A 115 49.74 4.26 4.02
CA LEU A 115 50.11 4.16 2.61
C LEU A 115 51.46 3.44 2.54
N ARG A 116 51.46 2.14 2.23
CA ARG A 116 52.71 1.44 1.91
C ARG A 116 53.14 1.91 0.52
N ARG A 117 54.12 2.80 0.50
CA ARG A 117 54.89 3.14 -0.70
C ARG A 117 55.76 1.95 -1.07
N ARG A 118 55.49 1.33 -2.22
CA ARG A 118 56.45 0.93 -3.25
C ARG A 118 55.71 0.30 -4.42
#